data_AF-A0A168LM49-F1
#
_entry.id   AF-A0A168LM49-F1
#
_cell.length_a   1.000
_cell.length_b   1.000
_cell.length_c   1.000
_cell.angle_alpha   90.00
_cell.angle_beta   90.00
_cell.angle_gamma   90.00
#
_symmetry.space_group_name_H-M   'P 1'
#
loop_
_entity.id
_entity.type
_entity.pdbx_description
1 polymer ?
#
loop_
_entity_poly.entity_id
_entity_poly.type
_entity_poly.pdbx_seq_one_letter_code
_entity_poly.pdbx_strand_id
1 'polypeptide(L)'
;MEHIALYRAWRPQSFQDMVGQQHIIQTLQNAIREQRVSHAYLFSGPRGTGKTSAAKILAKAVNCERGPEPEPCNECESCRRITAGAVMDVQEIDAASNRGVDEIRDLREKVKYAPTEVRQKVYIIDEVHMLTTEAFNALLKTLEEPPPHVMFILATTEPHKLPATIISRCQRFDFRRVSLDEQTERLRRICGEEGIKAEDEALQYIARLSDGGMRDALSILDQIASFTEDIVSYQQVLNMTGGIASEQFGRLAQGLLDGDIGLVLQMVEDFMQEGKSADKCMENLLYYFRDLLMIKMVPHADKLTDRVLNPEEYKEMAETFSCEQLFQMIDILNHYQSEMKYASQPQTLFEVALLKLCNLPGGTQEVLKIGLSNERAQASPPADSGEISQLKQQILALEKKIEKFMKSGAASGNVRDGNTNSRPSGMPAPRVSSTTKLPPHLDQYLAHKNSETFTTIQKQWGPVLQGVKEEKVTVHAWFMDGEPVSVLEDSVLVAFKNNIHRETTEKPANKQVIEHVMESKLGKAYYLVTIMQRDWMAAIEGSTQKAKEELKLEHEHEDGEEKSEPWIDEALQLFGEDLVVIKE
;
A
#
# COMPACT_ATOMS: atom_id res chain seq x y z
N MET A 1 -2.55 12.58 41.36
CA MET A 1 -3.07 13.30 40.18
C MET A 1 -3.05 12.31 39.04
N GLU A 2 -4.12 12.18 38.27
CA GLU A 2 -4.10 11.32 37.08
C GLU A 2 -2.99 11.82 36.15
N HIS A 3 -2.03 10.96 35.83
CA HIS A 3 -0.95 11.30 34.90
C HIS A 3 -1.56 11.43 33.50
N ILE A 4 -1.82 12.66 33.06
CA ILE A 4 -2.30 12.93 31.71
C ILE A 4 -1.12 12.78 30.77
N ALA A 5 -1.22 11.85 29.83
CA ALA A 5 -0.18 11.61 28.83
C ALA A 5 0.22 12.89 28.09
N LEU A 6 1.52 13.08 27.82
CA LEU A 6 2.06 14.33 27.25
C LEU A 6 1.37 14.71 25.94
N TYR A 7 1.10 13.73 25.06
CA TYR A 7 0.44 14.00 23.78
C TYR A 7 -0.99 14.55 23.92
N ARG A 8 -1.64 14.36 25.08
CA ARG A 8 -2.95 14.95 25.40
C ARG A 8 -2.79 16.30 26.06
N ALA A 9 -1.92 16.40 27.07
CA ALA A 9 -1.65 17.64 27.80
C ALA A 9 -1.15 18.75 26.85
N TRP A 10 -0.27 18.40 25.92
CA TRP A 10 0.36 19.31 24.97
C TRP A 10 -0.34 19.41 23.62
N ARG A 11 -1.60 18.95 23.53
CA ARG A 11 -2.38 19.11 22.30
C ARG A 11 -2.58 20.61 22.05
N PRO A 12 -2.16 21.14 20.88
CA PRO A 12 -2.24 22.57 20.57
C PRO A 12 -3.62 23.17 20.82
N GLN A 13 -3.67 24.33 21.49
CA GLN A 13 -4.93 25.03 21.80
C GLN A 13 -5.13 26.27 20.92
N SER A 14 -4.09 26.80 20.29
CA SER A 14 -4.14 27.88 19.32
C SER A 14 -3.40 27.48 18.05
N PHE A 15 -3.57 28.20 16.94
CA PHE A 15 -2.80 27.90 15.74
C PHE A 15 -1.31 28.20 15.95
N GLN A 16 -0.97 29.15 16.82
CA GLN A 16 0.41 29.46 17.21
C GLN A 16 1.11 28.32 17.94
N ASP A 17 0.36 27.48 18.64
CA ASP A 17 0.92 26.31 19.34
C ASP A 17 1.24 25.15 18.40
N MET A 18 0.75 25.19 17.16
CA MET A 18 1.02 24.17 16.19
C MET A 18 2.44 24.27 15.65
N VAL A 19 3.06 23.10 15.46
CA VAL A 19 4.40 22.99 14.92
C VAL A 19 4.32 22.82 13.40
N GLY A 20 5.07 23.65 12.68
CA GLY A 20 5.07 23.68 11.22
C GLY A 20 3.74 24.17 10.62
N GLN A 21 3.44 23.73 9.39
CA GLN A 21 2.19 24.04 8.67
C GLN A 21 1.86 25.53 8.48
N GLN A 22 2.87 26.40 8.46
CA GLN A 22 2.70 27.87 8.44
C GLN A 22 1.73 28.36 7.36
N HIS A 23 1.83 27.80 6.14
CA HIS A 23 0.95 28.15 5.02
C HIS A 23 -0.53 27.82 5.28
N ILE A 24 -0.82 26.69 5.94
CA ILE A 24 -2.18 26.25 6.29
C ILE A 24 -2.72 27.16 7.39
N ILE A 25 -1.93 27.36 8.45
CA ILE A 25 -2.28 28.21 9.59
C ILE A 25 -2.63 29.61 9.12
N GLN A 26 -1.76 30.24 8.33
CA GLN A 26 -1.98 31.59 7.83
C GLN A 26 -3.23 31.70 6.95
N THR A 27 -3.50 30.68 6.12
CA THR A 27 -4.70 30.65 5.27
C THR A 27 -5.98 30.54 6.11
N LEU A 28 -5.99 29.67 7.12
CA LEU A 28 -7.13 29.51 8.03
C LEU A 28 -7.36 30.79 8.86
N GLN A 29 -6.29 31.38 9.42
CA GLN A 29 -6.34 32.64 10.15
C GLN A 29 -6.90 33.78 9.29
N ASN A 30 -6.48 33.88 8.03
CA ASN A 30 -7.01 34.88 7.09
C ASN A 30 -8.49 34.63 6.78
N ALA A 31 -8.90 33.38 6.53
CA ALA A 31 -10.30 33.03 6.29
C ALA A 31 -11.20 33.40 7.47
N ILE A 32 -10.73 33.21 8.71
CA ILE A 32 -11.45 33.62 9.93
C ILE A 32 -11.54 35.15 10.01
N ARG A 33 -10.41 35.86 9.83
CA ARG A 33 -10.35 37.33 9.90
C ARG A 33 -11.29 37.99 8.88
N GLU A 34 -11.32 37.45 7.68
CA GLU A 34 -12.10 37.96 6.56
C GLU A 34 -13.56 37.44 6.57
N GLN A 35 -13.93 36.61 7.54
CA GLN A 35 -15.23 35.93 7.62
C GLN A 35 -15.59 35.15 6.34
N ARG A 36 -14.57 34.61 5.66
CA ARG A 36 -14.67 33.81 4.44
C ARG A 36 -14.39 32.33 4.71
N VAL A 37 -14.91 31.81 5.83
CA VAL A 37 -14.80 30.39 6.15
C VAL A 37 -15.68 29.55 5.21
N SER A 38 -15.17 28.40 4.80
CA SER A 38 -15.89 27.43 3.97
C SER A 38 -16.87 26.61 4.81
N HIS A 39 -17.93 26.12 4.19
CA HIS A 39 -18.84 25.14 4.79
C HIS A 39 -18.20 23.76 4.94
N ALA A 40 -17.15 23.45 4.16
CA ALA A 40 -16.48 22.16 4.19
C ALA A 40 -14.96 22.29 3.98
N TYR A 41 -14.21 21.61 4.85
CA TYR A 41 -12.75 21.52 4.85
C TYR A 41 -12.32 20.05 4.76
N LEU A 42 -11.28 19.78 3.96
CA LEU A 42 -10.62 18.47 3.90
C LEU A 42 -9.17 18.61 4.34
N PHE A 43 -8.85 18.14 5.54
CA PHE A 43 -7.51 18.08 6.10
C PHE A 43 -6.89 16.72 5.78
N SER A 44 -5.90 16.71 4.91
CA SER A 44 -5.25 15.52 4.38
C SER A 44 -3.78 15.51 4.80
N GLY A 45 -3.22 14.35 5.10
CA GLY A 45 -1.78 14.21 5.36
C GLY A 45 -1.44 13.13 6.35
N PRO A 46 -0.14 12.84 6.58
CA PRO A 46 0.31 11.76 7.45
C PRO A 46 -0.24 11.85 8.87
N ARG A 47 -0.26 10.73 9.60
CA ARG A 47 -0.67 10.70 11.00
C ARG A 47 0.26 11.59 11.85
N GLY A 48 -0.28 12.19 12.90
CA GLY A 48 0.51 12.97 13.87
C GLY A 48 0.91 14.39 13.42
N THR A 49 0.56 14.82 12.20
CA THR A 49 0.87 16.16 11.66
C THR A 49 -0.04 17.29 12.16
N GLY A 50 -1.02 16.98 13.01
CA GLY A 50 -1.88 17.98 13.65
C GLY A 50 -3.25 18.23 13.01
N LYS A 51 -3.69 17.42 12.03
CA LYS A 51 -5.00 17.56 11.34
C LYS A 51 -6.19 17.75 12.29
N THR A 52 -6.42 16.80 13.20
CA THR A 52 -7.53 16.84 14.15
C THR A 52 -7.36 17.96 15.19
N SER A 53 -6.12 18.37 15.48
CA SER A 53 -5.87 19.53 16.36
C SER A 53 -6.22 20.84 15.67
N ALA A 54 -5.80 21.02 14.41
CA ALA A 54 -6.18 22.17 13.59
C ALA A 54 -7.70 22.26 13.41
N ALA A 55 -8.38 21.12 13.23
CA ALA A 55 -9.84 21.06 13.14
C ALA A 55 -10.52 21.60 14.41
N LYS A 56 -10.04 21.18 15.59
CA LYS A 56 -10.54 21.69 16.87
C LYS A 56 -10.24 23.17 17.07
N ILE A 57 -9.03 23.62 16.72
CA ILE A 57 -8.66 25.04 16.83
C ILE A 57 -9.56 25.89 15.92
N LEU A 58 -9.80 25.46 14.68
CA LEU A 58 -10.72 26.12 13.77
C LEU A 58 -12.15 26.17 14.35
N ALA A 59 -12.66 25.03 14.84
CA ALA A 59 -13.98 24.97 15.48
C ALA A 59 -14.11 25.91 16.68
N LYS A 60 -13.04 26.09 17.47
CA LYS A 60 -13.00 27.07 18.57
C LYS A 60 -12.95 28.50 18.06
N ALA A 61 -12.16 28.79 17.02
CA ALA A 61 -11.98 30.15 16.52
C ALA A 61 -13.28 30.68 15.91
N VAL A 62 -14.00 29.87 15.12
CA VAL A 62 -15.28 30.28 14.51
C VAL A 62 -16.41 30.47 15.54
N ASN A 63 -16.34 29.75 16.65
CA ASN A 63 -17.31 29.82 17.75
C ASN A 63 -16.84 30.69 18.93
N CYS A 64 -15.69 31.35 18.81
CA CYS A 64 -15.17 32.19 19.88
C CYS A 64 -16.06 33.43 20.06
N GLU A 65 -16.40 33.75 21.30
CA GLU A 65 -17.22 34.93 21.61
C GLU A 65 -16.51 36.24 21.27
N ARG A 66 -15.18 36.26 21.36
CA ARG A 66 -14.32 37.39 20.97
C ARG A 66 -14.08 37.48 19.45
N GLY A 67 -14.60 36.52 18.68
CA GLY A 67 -14.40 36.49 17.22
C GLY A 67 -15.17 37.60 16.47
N PRO A 68 -14.73 37.98 15.25
CA PRO A 68 -13.86 37.24 14.34
C PRO A 68 -12.37 37.57 14.53
N GLU A 69 -11.71 36.81 15.41
CA GLU A 69 -10.29 36.93 15.69
C GLU A 69 -9.61 35.64 15.19
N PRO A 70 -8.42 35.72 14.55
CA PRO A 70 -7.79 34.56 13.94
C PRO A 70 -7.47 33.43 14.93
N GLU A 71 -7.31 33.78 16.20
CA GLU A 71 -6.99 32.84 17.28
C GLU A 71 -8.16 32.70 18.25
N PRO A 72 -8.46 31.48 18.74
CA PRO A 72 -9.40 31.29 19.82
C PRO A 72 -8.83 31.84 21.12
N CYS A 73 -9.63 32.60 21.88
CA CYS A 73 -9.15 33.19 23.13
C CYS A 73 -8.87 32.17 24.25
N ASN A 74 -9.39 30.94 24.15
CA ASN A 74 -9.28 29.88 25.16
C ASN A 74 -9.81 30.21 26.57
N GLU A 75 -10.39 31.39 26.76
CA GLU A 75 -10.89 31.90 28.04
C GLU A 75 -12.41 31.99 28.12
N CYS A 76 -13.11 32.19 27.00
CA CYS A 76 -14.57 32.29 26.98
C CYS A 76 -15.24 30.93 27.21
N GLU A 77 -16.53 30.94 27.57
CA GLU A 77 -17.26 29.73 27.90
C GLU A 77 -17.30 28.77 26.70
N SER A 78 -17.57 29.32 25.50
CA SER A 78 -17.56 28.55 24.25
C SER A 78 -16.23 27.82 24.04
N CYS A 79 -15.09 28.52 24.14
CA CYS A 79 -13.78 27.89 23.94
C CYS A 79 -13.48 26.81 24.98
N ARG A 80 -13.75 27.08 26.27
CA ARG A 80 -13.50 26.11 27.35
C ARG A 80 -14.36 24.86 27.21
N ARG A 81 -15.65 25.01 26.91
CA ARG A 81 -16.57 23.88 26.73
C ARG A 81 -16.25 23.06 25.47
N ILE A 82 -15.84 23.71 24.38
CA ILE A 82 -15.37 23.00 23.16
C ILE A 82 -14.11 22.19 23.48
N THR A 83 -13.13 22.77 24.19
CA THR A 83 -11.91 22.04 24.60
C THR A 83 -12.25 20.84 25.49
N ALA A 84 -13.24 20.97 26.38
CA ALA A 84 -13.72 19.89 27.23
C ALA A 84 -14.58 18.84 26.50
N GLY A 85 -14.95 19.07 25.23
CA GLY A 85 -15.85 18.18 24.48
C GLY A 85 -17.30 18.19 24.97
N ALA A 86 -17.73 19.26 25.66
CA ALA A 86 -19.03 19.36 26.31
C ALA A 86 -20.09 20.13 25.47
N VAL A 87 -19.74 20.56 24.25
CA VAL A 87 -20.63 21.32 23.36
C VAL A 87 -21.26 20.37 22.35
N MET A 88 -22.59 20.21 22.40
CA MET A 88 -23.32 19.31 21.51
C MET A 88 -23.29 19.74 20.04
N ASP A 89 -23.06 21.02 19.78
CA ASP A 89 -22.96 21.58 18.43
C ASP A 89 -21.55 21.46 17.82
N VAL A 90 -20.56 20.99 18.57
CA VAL A 90 -19.21 20.69 18.07
C VAL A 90 -18.92 19.22 18.32
N GLN A 91 -19.12 18.40 17.29
CA GLN A 91 -19.02 16.95 17.39
C GLN A 91 -17.77 16.44 16.69
N GLU A 92 -16.93 15.71 17.42
CA GLU A 92 -15.82 14.93 16.88
C GLU A 92 -16.28 13.48 16.72
N ILE A 93 -16.28 13.00 15.47
CA ILE A 93 -16.72 11.66 15.09
C ILE A 93 -15.52 10.94 14.52
N ASP A 94 -15.11 9.86 15.19
CA ASP A 94 -14.13 8.94 14.62
C ASP A 94 -14.84 7.99 13.65
N ALA A 95 -14.58 8.16 12.35
CA ALA A 95 -15.16 7.31 11.32
C ALA A 95 -14.67 5.87 11.43
N ALA A 96 -13.52 5.59 12.06
CA ALA A 96 -13.06 4.22 12.26
C ALA A 96 -13.98 3.45 13.23
N SER A 97 -14.64 4.14 14.15
CA SER A 97 -15.58 3.58 15.12
C SER A 97 -17.05 3.72 14.67
N ASN A 98 -17.37 4.73 13.87
CA ASN A 98 -18.72 5.06 13.39
C ASN A 98 -18.79 4.95 11.85
N ARG A 99 -18.48 3.76 11.31
CA ARG A 99 -18.37 3.54 9.85
C ARG A 99 -19.71 3.51 9.13
N GLY A 100 -20.79 3.19 9.86
CA GLY A 100 -22.07 2.81 9.31
C GLY A 100 -22.85 3.96 8.69
N VAL A 101 -23.83 3.57 7.86
CA VAL A 101 -24.70 4.51 7.13
C VAL A 101 -25.70 5.18 8.06
N ASP A 102 -26.15 4.45 9.09
CA ASP A 102 -27.21 4.90 9.96
C ASP A 102 -26.73 6.04 10.87
N GLU A 103 -25.49 5.98 11.39
CA GLU A 103 -24.88 7.07 12.16
C GLU A 103 -24.78 8.35 11.33
N ILE A 104 -24.42 8.22 10.06
CA ILE A 104 -24.32 9.35 9.13
C ILE A 104 -25.69 9.88 8.72
N ARG A 105 -26.71 9.02 8.60
CA ARG A 105 -28.10 9.45 8.37
C ARG A 105 -28.63 10.24 9.56
N ASP A 106 -28.38 9.76 10.77
CA ASP A 106 -28.75 10.47 12.00
C ASP A 106 -28.06 11.82 12.08
N LEU A 107 -26.78 11.89 11.72
CA LEU A 107 -26.05 13.15 11.61
C LEU A 107 -26.75 14.09 10.62
N ARG A 108 -27.07 13.61 9.41
CA ARG A 108 -27.74 14.41 8.38
C ARG A 108 -29.10 14.96 8.84
N GLU A 109 -29.84 14.21 9.66
CA GLU A 109 -31.09 14.72 10.24
C GLU A 109 -30.82 15.82 11.26
N LYS A 110 -29.81 15.63 12.13
CA LYS A 110 -29.40 16.61 13.15
C LYS A 110 -28.79 17.88 12.56
N VAL A 111 -28.21 17.82 11.37
CA VAL A 111 -27.62 18.96 10.65
C VAL A 111 -28.66 20.04 10.31
N LYS A 112 -29.92 19.65 10.08
CA LYS A 112 -30.99 20.60 9.68
C LYS A 112 -31.35 21.62 10.76
N TYR A 113 -31.08 21.30 12.03
CA TYR A 113 -31.42 22.16 13.16
C TYR A 113 -30.32 23.18 13.41
N ALA A 114 -30.73 24.40 13.75
CA ALA A 114 -29.85 25.49 14.16
C ALA A 114 -29.04 25.11 15.43
N PRO A 115 -27.83 25.67 15.61
CA PRO A 115 -27.06 25.45 16.83
C PRO A 115 -27.77 26.06 18.04
N THR A 116 -27.57 25.44 19.20
CA THR A 116 -28.20 25.84 20.47
C THR A 116 -27.25 26.64 21.35
N GLU A 117 -25.96 26.26 21.39
CA GLU A 117 -24.99 26.85 22.33
C GLU A 117 -23.98 27.79 21.65
N VAL A 118 -23.70 27.59 20.36
CA VAL A 118 -22.62 28.28 19.63
C VAL A 118 -23.10 28.88 18.30
N ARG A 119 -22.25 29.68 17.66
CA ARG A 119 -22.60 30.40 16.40
C ARG A 119 -22.72 29.45 15.20
N GLN A 120 -21.86 28.44 15.15
CA GLN A 120 -21.72 27.50 14.04
C GLN A 120 -21.65 26.07 14.56
N LYS A 121 -22.46 25.20 13.98
CA LYS A 121 -22.47 23.76 14.26
C LYS A 121 -21.36 23.09 13.46
N VAL A 122 -20.37 22.54 14.15
CA VAL A 122 -19.16 21.98 13.53
C VAL A 122 -19.12 20.46 13.68
N TYR A 123 -18.99 19.75 12.57
CA TYR A 123 -18.77 18.31 12.55
C TYR A 123 -17.34 18.02 12.10
N ILE A 124 -16.54 17.48 13.01
CA ILE A 124 -15.17 17.02 12.73
C ILE A 124 -15.26 15.51 12.52
N ILE A 125 -15.01 15.03 11.30
CA ILE A 125 -15.01 13.60 10.97
C ILE A 125 -13.56 13.17 10.77
N ASP A 126 -12.99 12.48 11.76
CA ASP A 126 -11.62 11.98 11.70
C ASP A 126 -11.55 10.60 11.01
N GLU A 127 -10.42 10.34 10.37
CA GLU A 127 -10.19 9.18 9.49
C GLU A 127 -11.35 8.89 8.53
N VAL A 128 -11.87 9.94 7.87
CA VAL A 128 -13.09 9.89 7.05
C VAL A 128 -13.05 8.81 5.95
N HIS A 129 -11.85 8.41 5.49
CA HIS A 129 -11.67 7.33 4.52
C HIS A 129 -12.16 5.95 5.02
N MET A 130 -12.43 5.81 6.32
CA MET A 130 -12.97 4.59 6.93
C MET A 130 -14.49 4.46 6.81
N LEU A 131 -15.20 5.50 6.36
CA LEU A 131 -16.64 5.44 6.11
C LEU A 131 -16.98 4.50 4.95
N THR A 132 -18.14 3.84 5.02
CA THR A 132 -18.62 3.05 3.89
C THR A 132 -19.06 3.94 2.71
N THR A 133 -19.14 3.36 1.52
CA THR A 133 -19.60 4.04 0.31
C THR A 133 -21.01 4.62 0.46
N GLU A 134 -21.90 3.90 1.13
CA GLU A 134 -23.27 4.34 1.36
C GLU A 134 -23.33 5.51 2.35
N ALA A 135 -22.43 5.52 3.35
CA ALA A 135 -22.27 6.62 4.28
C ALA A 135 -21.77 7.89 3.56
N PHE A 136 -20.79 7.77 2.66
CA PHE A 136 -20.38 8.89 1.80
C PHE A 136 -21.54 9.46 0.97
N ASN A 137 -22.33 8.59 0.34
CA ASN A 137 -23.48 9.01 -0.46
C ASN A 137 -24.54 9.73 0.38
N ALA A 138 -24.71 9.34 1.65
CA ALA A 138 -25.60 10.03 2.58
C ALA A 138 -25.10 11.44 2.94
N LEU A 139 -23.78 11.66 3.00
CA LEU A 139 -23.17 12.97 3.24
C LEU A 139 -23.22 13.91 2.02
N LEU A 140 -23.15 13.38 0.79
CA LEU A 140 -23.02 14.18 -0.44
C LEU A 140 -24.07 15.30 -0.54
N LYS A 141 -25.35 14.96 -0.33
CA LYS A 141 -26.43 15.95 -0.40
C LYS A 141 -26.26 17.10 0.60
N THR A 142 -25.69 16.79 1.76
CA THR A 142 -25.46 17.75 2.84
C THR A 142 -24.22 18.61 2.59
N LEU A 143 -23.22 18.07 1.89
CA LEU A 143 -22.02 18.81 1.48
C LEU A 143 -22.30 19.70 0.25
N GLU A 144 -23.27 19.34 -0.60
CA GLU A 144 -23.70 20.15 -1.75
C GLU A 144 -24.50 21.38 -1.33
N GLU A 145 -25.47 21.18 -0.43
CA GLU A 145 -26.39 22.22 0.02
C GLU A 145 -26.38 22.29 1.56
N PRO A 146 -25.24 22.65 2.18
CA PRO A 146 -25.15 22.74 3.62
C PRO A 146 -25.97 23.92 4.14
N PRO A 147 -26.64 23.77 5.30
CA PRO A 147 -27.21 24.92 6.00
C PRO A 147 -26.11 25.94 6.35
N PRO A 148 -26.41 27.25 6.36
CA PRO A 148 -25.42 28.31 6.55
C PRO A 148 -24.77 28.32 7.94
N HIS A 149 -25.36 27.60 8.90
CA HIS A 149 -24.86 27.46 10.27
C HIS A 149 -24.01 26.19 10.48
N VAL A 150 -23.68 25.46 9.42
CA VAL A 150 -23.02 24.15 9.50
C VAL A 150 -21.65 24.19 8.82
N MET A 151 -20.66 23.64 9.52
CA MET A 151 -19.31 23.46 9.00
C MET A 151 -18.87 22.00 9.15
N PHE A 152 -18.38 21.41 8.07
CA PHE A 152 -17.75 20.09 8.05
C PHE A 152 -16.24 20.22 7.99
N ILE A 153 -15.54 19.47 8.84
CA ILE A 153 -14.09 19.33 8.79
C ILE A 153 -13.76 17.84 8.70
N LEU A 154 -13.39 17.39 7.51
CA LEU A 154 -13.03 16.01 7.23
C LEU A 154 -11.51 15.86 7.38
N ALA A 155 -11.05 14.92 8.20
CA ALA A 155 -9.64 14.61 8.37
C ALA A 155 -9.35 13.20 7.83
N THR A 156 -8.27 13.04 7.06
CA THR A 156 -7.86 11.75 6.52
C THR A 156 -6.35 11.62 6.39
N THR A 157 -5.84 10.42 6.61
CA THR A 157 -4.46 10.03 6.24
C THR A 157 -4.35 9.52 4.80
N GLU A 158 -5.46 9.10 4.19
CA GLU A 158 -5.51 8.46 2.86
C GLU A 158 -6.50 9.20 1.94
N PRO A 159 -6.13 10.35 1.37
CA PRO A 159 -7.03 11.15 0.53
C PRO A 159 -7.44 10.42 -0.76
N HIS A 160 -6.62 9.50 -1.27
CA HIS A 160 -6.87 8.74 -2.49
C HIS A 160 -8.02 7.71 -2.35
N LYS A 161 -8.39 7.36 -1.13
CA LYS A 161 -9.55 6.49 -0.85
C LYS A 161 -10.87 7.26 -0.86
N LEU A 162 -10.83 8.59 -0.86
CA LEU A 162 -12.03 9.42 -0.88
C LEU A 162 -12.57 9.56 -2.30
N PRO A 163 -13.90 9.49 -2.48
CA PRO A 163 -14.52 9.81 -3.77
C PRO A 163 -14.16 11.23 -4.23
N ALA A 164 -13.84 11.40 -5.52
CA ALA A 164 -13.55 12.71 -6.10
C ALA A 164 -14.69 13.73 -5.89
N THR A 165 -15.93 13.24 -5.80
CA THR A 165 -17.13 14.05 -5.51
C THR A 165 -17.10 14.72 -4.14
N ILE A 166 -16.47 14.09 -3.13
CA ILE A 166 -16.29 14.71 -1.80
C ILE A 166 -15.17 15.74 -1.87
N ILE A 167 -14.05 15.38 -2.49
CA ILE A 167 -12.87 16.25 -2.60
C ILE A 167 -13.23 17.55 -3.32
N SER A 168 -14.02 17.50 -4.39
CA SER A 168 -14.40 18.68 -5.17
C SER A 168 -15.32 19.66 -4.42
N ARG A 169 -15.97 19.22 -3.35
CA ARG A 169 -16.89 20.03 -2.52
C ARG A 169 -16.23 20.55 -1.24
N CYS A 170 -14.97 20.19 -0.99
CA CYS A 170 -14.24 20.59 0.20
C CYS A 170 -13.08 21.52 -0.15
N GLN A 171 -12.79 22.49 0.72
CA GLN A 171 -11.53 23.21 0.67
C GLN A 171 -10.41 22.31 1.23
N ARG A 172 -9.53 21.83 0.35
CA ARG A 172 -8.47 20.88 0.69
C ARG A 172 -7.22 21.58 1.25
N PHE A 173 -6.70 21.06 2.35
CA PHE A 173 -5.43 21.42 2.96
C PHE A 173 -4.57 20.18 3.17
N ASP A 174 -3.37 20.17 2.60
CA ASP A 174 -2.42 19.06 2.69
C ASP A 174 -1.34 19.35 3.72
N PHE A 175 -1.47 18.71 4.88
CA PHE A 175 -0.53 18.73 5.99
C PHE A 175 0.71 17.93 5.63
N ARG A 176 1.88 18.54 5.84
CA ARG A 176 3.18 17.91 5.56
C ARG A 176 3.74 17.26 6.83
N ARG A 177 4.73 16.39 6.69
CA ARG A 177 5.52 15.92 7.84
C ARG A 177 6.21 17.13 8.50
N VAL A 178 6.23 17.16 9.82
CA VAL A 178 6.97 18.17 10.58
C VAL A 178 8.47 17.87 10.44
N SER A 179 9.29 18.90 10.21
CA SER A 179 10.74 18.70 10.06
C SER A 179 11.38 18.20 11.36
N LEU A 180 12.54 17.56 11.27
CA LEU A 180 13.25 17.06 12.44
C LEU A 180 13.63 18.19 13.41
N ASP A 181 14.09 19.33 12.89
CA ASP A 181 14.45 20.50 13.68
C ASP A 181 13.26 21.05 14.45
N GLU A 182 12.12 21.25 13.78
CA GLU A 182 10.89 21.75 14.42
C GLU A 182 10.35 20.77 15.48
N GLN A 183 10.43 19.46 15.24
CA GLN A 183 10.06 18.45 16.23
C GLN A 183 10.98 18.50 17.44
N THR A 184 12.30 18.54 17.22
CA THR A 184 13.31 18.55 18.28
C THR A 184 13.18 19.80 19.14
N GLU A 185 13.01 20.97 18.52
CA GLU A 185 12.77 22.23 19.25
C GLU A 185 11.50 22.17 20.09
N ARG A 186 10.41 21.61 19.55
CA ARG A 186 9.18 21.43 20.31
C ARG A 186 9.35 20.48 21.48
N LEU A 187 10.00 19.33 21.29
CA LEU A 187 10.27 18.38 22.35
C LEU A 187 11.14 19.00 23.45
N ARG A 188 12.17 19.78 23.08
CA ARG A 188 13.04 20.50 24.01
C ARG A 188 12.26 21.48 24.88
N ARG A 189 11.35 22.25 24.26
CA ARG A 189 10.46 23.17 24.98
C ARG A 189 9.56 22.44 25.97
N ILE A 190 8.93 21.35 25.53
CA ILE A 190 8.04 20.54 26.39
C ILE A 190 8.82 19.95 27.57
N CYS A 191 10.01 19.42 27.33
CA CYS A 191 10.88 18.91 28.39
C CYS A 191 11.22 20.01 29.41
N GLY A 192 11.52 21.23 28.95
CA GLY A 192 11.79 22.37 29.82
C GLY A 192 10.60 22.79 30.69
N GLU A 193 9.39 22.78 30.14
CA GLU A 193 8.16 23.17 30.85
C GLU A 193 7.66 22.07 31.81
N GLU A 194 7.84 20.79 31.46
CA GLU A 194 7.50 19.63 32.33
C GLU A 194 8.60 19.27 33.34
N GLY A 195 9.78 19.89 33.24
CA GLY A 195 10.93 19.58 34.11
C GLY A 195 11.61 18.24 33.80
N ILE A 196 11.41 17.70 32.59
CA ILE A 196 12.06 16.48 32.11
C ILE A 196 13.47 16.85 31.63
N LYS A 197 14.50 16.20 32.17
CA LYS A 197 15.87 16.36 31.66
C LYS A 197 16.08 15.37 30.51
N ALA A 198 16.46 15.87 29.34
CA ALA A 198 16.72 15.04 28.16
C ALA A 198 17.98 15.52 27.43
N GLU A 199 18.75 14.58 26.90
CA GLU A 199 19.89 14.86 26.02
C GLU A 199 19.40 15.28 24.63
N ASP A 200 20.13 16.17 23.96
CA ASP A 200 19.71 16.67 22.64
C ASP A 200 19.68 15.54 21.60
N GLU A 201 20.68 14.65 21.63
CA GLU A 201 20.75 13.45 20.79
C GLU A 201 19.56 12.51 21.00
N ALA A 202 19.09 12.37 22.25
CA ALA A 202 17.90 11.59 22.58
C ALA A 202 16.65 12.19 21.93
N LEU A 203 16.47 13.51 22.02
CA LEU A 203 15.32 14.20 21.42
C LEU A 203 15.34 14.13 19.89
N GLN A 204 16.51 14.30 19.27
CA GLN A 204 16.69 14.14 17.82
C GLN A 204 16.35 12.71 17.37
N TYR A 205 16.78 11.71 18.13
CA TYR A 205 16.47 10.32 17.84
C TYR A 205 14.96 10.02 17.96
N ILE A 206 14.28 10.54 18.98
CA ILE A 206 12.82 10.45 19.12
C ILE A 206 12.11 11.11 17.93
N ALA A 207 12.53 12.32 17.55
CA ALA A 207 11.97 13.06 16.41
C ALA A 207 12.16 12.34 15.06
N ARG A 208 13.20 11.51 14.96
CA ARG A 208 13.45 10.66 13.79
C ARG A 208 12.54 9.44 13.77
N LEU A 209 12.37 8.77 14.91
CA LEU A 209 11.50 7.61 15.07
C LEU A 209 10.02 7.95 14.82
N SER A 210 9.62 9.19 15.10
CA SER A 210 8.26 9.67 14.87
C SER A 210 7.91 9.98 13.42
N ASP A 211 8.88 9.96 12.49
CA ASP A 211 8.68 10.18 11.05
C ASP A 211 7.86 11.45 10.74
N GLY A 212 8.08 12.54 11.50
CA GLY A 212 7.36 13.81 11.32
C GLY A 212 5.99 13.90 12.00
N GLY A 213 5.61 12.91 12.82
CA GLY A 213 4.39 12.88 13.61
C GLY A 213 4.60 13.29 15.07
N MET A 214 4.22 14.53 15.43
CA MET A 214 4.38 15.06 16.80
C MET A 214 3.67 14.23 17.87
N ARG A 215 2.52 13.63 17.55
CA ARG A 215 1.80 12.76 18.48
C ARG A 215 2.65 11.54 18.86
N ASP A 216 3.30 10.93 17.89
CA ASP A 216 4.09 9.72 18.11
C ASP A 216 5.41 10.08 18.82
N ALA A 217 6.04 11.21 18.46
CA ALA A 217 7.20 11.76 19.18
C ALA A 217 6.91 11.97 20.68
N LEU A 218 5.79 12.62 21.01
CA LEU A 218 5.38 12.84 22.40
C LEU A 218 5.01 11.55 23.12
N SER A 219 4.44 10.57 22.42
CA SER A 219 4.11 9.27 23.03
C SER A 219 5.38 8.50 23.40
N ILE A 220 6.41 8.54 22.54
CA ILE A 220 7.71 7.92 22.81
C ILE A 220 8.39 8.63 23.98
N LEU A 221 8.43 9.97 23.98
CA LEU A 221 9.02 10.75 25.07
C LEU A 221 8.34 10.45 26.41
N ASP A 222 7.01 10.46 26.45
CA ASP A 222 6.21 10.19 27.65
C ASP A 222 6.45 8.80 28.22
N GLN A 223 6.52 7.80 27.33
CA GLN A 223 6.85 6.44 27.71
C GLN A 223 8.23 6.38 28.36
N ILE A 224 9.25 6.97 27.74
CA ILE A 224 10.63 6.91 28.25
C ILE A 224 10.78 7.71 29.55
N ALA A 225 10.20 8.91 29.62
CA ALA A 225 10.20 9.73 30.82
C ALA A 225 9.49 9.05 32.01
N SER A 226 8.50 8.19 31.76
CA SER A 226 7.83 7.42 32.81
C SER A 226 8.68 6.28 33.39
N PHE A 227 9.66 5.78 32.64
CA PHE A 227 10.54 4.68 33.05
C PHE A 227 11.88 5.16 33.61
N THR A 228 12.29 6.39 33.31
CA THR A 228 13.58 6.95 33.72
C THR A 228 13.41 7.91 34.91
N GLU A 229 14.22 7.74 35.96
CA GLU A 229 14.14 8.60 37.16
C GLU A 229 14.89 9.95 37.01
N ASP A 230 15.88 10.06 36.12
CA ASP A 230 16.79 11.22 36.05
C ASP A 230 16.85 11.94 34.69
N ILE A 231 17.47 11.32 33.68
CA ILE A 231 17.76 11.92 32.37
C ILE A 231 17.37 10.96 31.26
N VAL A 232 16.55 11.42 30.33
CA VAL A 232 16.28 10.74 29.05
C VAL A 232 17.54 10.81 28.18
N SER A 233 18.33 9.74 28.21
CA SER A 233 19.58 9.63 27.43
C SER A 233 19.40 8.90 26.12
N TYR A 234 20.30 9.13 25.16
CA TYR A 234 20.25 8.47 23.84
C TYR A 234 20.21 6.93 23.97
N GLN A 235 21.02 6.36 24.87
CA GLN A 235 21.07 4.92 25.11
C GLN A 235 19.75 4.36 25.65
N GLN A 236 19.04 5.12 26.49
CA GLN A 236 17.74 4.69 27.01
C GLN A 236 16.67 4.70 25.92
N VAL A 237 16.67 5.72 25.05
CA VAL A 237 15.76 5.75 23.91
C VAL A 237 16.01 4.55 23.01
N LEU A 238 17.26 4.22 22.70
CA LEU A 238 17.64 3.03 21.92
C LEU A 238 17.10 1.74 22.56
N ASN A 239 17.39 1.52 23.84
CA ASN A 239 16.99 0.32 24.56
C ASN A 239 15.46 0.16 24.62
N MET A 240 14.70 1.25 24.82
CA MET A 240 13.24 1.17 24.89
C MET A 240 12.56 1.05 23.53
N THR A 241 13.14 1.62 22.49
CA THR A 241 12.58 1.59 21.13
C THR A 241 13.04 0.37 20.33
N GLY A 242 13.94 -0.45 20.89
CA GLY A 242 14.56 -1.58 20.19
C GLY A 242 15.49 -1.12 19.07
N GLY A 243 15.99 0.11 19.15
CA GLY A 243 16.92 0.69 18.19
C GLY A 243 18.32 0.09 18.32
N ILE A 244 19.06 0.08 17.21
CA ILE A 244 20.47 -0.33 17.17
C ILE A 244 21.32 0.94 17.09
N ALA A 245 22.38 1.01 17.90
CA ALA A 245 23.32 2.12 17.88
C ALA A 245 24.06 2.20 16.54
N SER A 246 24.37 3.40 16.07
CA SER A 246 25.08 3.61 14.80
C SER A 246 26.42 2.86 14.72
N GLU A 247 27.16 2.77 15.83
CA GLU A 247 28.40 1.99 15.93
C GLU A 247 28.20 0.50 15.62
N GLN A 248 27.09 -0.07 16.11
CA GLN A 248 26.74 -1.48 15.85
C GLN A 248 26.39 -1.70 14.38
N PHE A 249 25.77 -0.73 13.71
CA PHE A 249 25.56 -0.80 12.25
C PHE A 249 26.87 -0.64 11.46
N GLY A 250 27.77 0.25 11.90
CA GLY A 250 29.10 0.38 11.29
C GLY A 250 29.89 -0.94 11.37
N ARG A 251 29.86 -1.60 12.53
CA ARG A 251 30.50 -2.92 12.71
C ARG A 251 29.82 -4.02 11.87
N LEU A 252 28.48 -4.00 11.76
CA LEU A 252 27.76 -4.94 10.91
C LEU A 252 28.10 -4.72 9.44
N ALA A 253 28.14 -3.47 8.98
CA ALA A 253 28.52 -3.11 7.62
C ALA A 253 29.95 -3.53 7.30
N GLN A 254 30.89 -3.35 8.24
CA GLN A 254 32.26 -3.83 8.11
C GLN A 254 32.31 -5.36 7.98
N GLY A 255 31.59 -6.10 8.83
CA GLY A 255 31.49 -7.56 8.73
C GLY A 255 30.90 -8.05 7.41
N LEU A 256 29.91 -7.32 6.87
CA LEU A 256 29.34 -7.58 5.54
C LEU A 256 30.35 -7.34 4.42
N LEU A 257 31.19 -6.30 4.53
CA LEU A 257 32.24 -5.97 3.56
C LEU A 257 33.38 -7.00 3.58
N ASP A 258 33.79 -7.45 4.78
CA ASP A 258 34.83 -8.45 4.97
C ASP A 258 34.35 -9.88 4.61
N GLY A 259 33.04 -10.06 4.41
CA GLY A 259 32.43 -11.36 4.15
C GLY A 259 32.47 -12.29 5.36
N ASP A 260 32.63 -11.76 6.57
CA ASP A 260 32.68 -12.54 7.80
C ASP A 260 31.26 -12.92 8.26
N ILE A 261 30.78 -14.02 7.69
CA ILE A 261 29.48 -14.60 8.02
C ILE A 261 29.37 -14.92 9.52
N GLY A 262 30.46 -15.35 10.16
CA GLY A 262 30.47 -15.72 11.57
C GLY A 262 30.18 -14.52 12.46
N LEU A 263 30.90 -13.42 12.23
CA LEU A 263 30.69 -12.16 12.95
C LEU A 263 29.28 -11.60 12.70
N VAL A 264 28.82 -11.61 11.45
CA VAL A 264 27.50 -11.07 11.07
C VAL A 264 26.37 -11.84 11.76
N LEU A 265 26.39 -13.17 11.74
CA LEU A 265 25.37 -13.98 12.40
C LEU A 265 25.43 -13.85 13.92
N GLN A 266 26.62 -13.74 14.51
CA GLN A 266 26.77 -13.49 15.94
C GLN A 266 26.11 -12.16 16.35
N MET A 267 26.32 -11.10 15.57
CA MET A 267 25.70 -9.80 15.84
C MET A 267 24.18 -9.83 15.71
N VAL A 268 23.64 -10.60 14.75
CA VAL A 268 22.19 -10.80 14.65
C VAL A 268 21.66 -11.49 15.90
N GLU A 269 22.33 -12.54 16.37
CA GLU A 269 21.91 -13.26 17.57
C GLU A 269 21.97 -12.36 18.82
N ASP A 270 23.04 -11.56 18.97
CA ASP A 270 23.15 -10.57 20.05
C ASP A 270 21.97 -9.57 20.00
N PHE A 271 21.61 -9.08 18.82
CA PHE A 271 20.45 -8.19 18.66
C PHE A 271 19.13 -8.86 19.05
N MET A 272 18.92 -10.13 18.67
CA MET A 272 17.72 -10.86 19.03
C MET A 272 17.64 -11.13 20.53
N GLN A 273 18.78 -11.44 21.18
CA GLN A 273 18.86 -11.62 22.63
C GLN A 273 18.59 -10.32 23.40
N GLU A 274 18.98 -9.18 22.84
CA GLU A 274 18.64 -7.84 23.35
C GLU A 274 17.15 -7.47 23.11
N GLY A 275 16.36 -8.34 22.46
CA GLY A 275 14.94 -8.13 22.20
C GLY A 275 14.63 -7.22 21.00
N LYS A 276 15.62 -6.96 20.14
CA LYS A 276 15.44 -6.14 18.94
C LYS A 276 14.71 -6.94 17.86
N SER A 277 13.71 -6.32 17.23
CA SER A 277 12.93 -6.99 16.17
C SER A 277 13.69 -7.02 14.85
N ALA A 278 13.77 -8.19 14.21
CA ALA A 278 14.41 -8.36 12.90
C ALA A 278 13.88 -7.40 11.83
N ASP A 279 12.57 -7.13 11.80
CA ASP A 279 11.96 -6.17 10.86
C ASP A 279 12.52 -4.75 11.00
N LYS A 280 12.73 -4.30 12.25
CA LYS A 280 13.34 -3.00 12.53
C LYS A 280 14.82 -2.98 12.22
N CYS A 281 15.54 -4.07 12.49
CA CYS A 281 16.94 -4.20 12.10
C CYS A 281 17.11 -4.09 10.58
N MET A 282 16.26 -4.78 9.82
CA MET A 282 16.20 -4.71 8.35
C MET A 282 15.92 -3.29 7.85
N GLU A 283 14.88 -2.65 8.38
CA GLU A 283 14.49 -1.27 8.02
C GLU A 283 15.61 -0.27 8.29
N ASN A 284 16.24 -0.35 9.46
CA ASN A 284 17.32 0.54 9.84
C ASN A 284 18.60 0.30 9.02
N LEU A 285 18.92 -0.96 8.71
CA LEU A 285 20.07 -1.29 7.85
C LEU A 285 19.88 -0.78 6.42
N LEU A 286 18.66 -0.85 5.89
CA LEU A 286 18.30 -0.26 4.60
C LEU A 286 18.51 1.26 4.61
N TYR A 287 18.05 1.94 5.66
CA TYR A 287 18.29 3.38 5.82
C TYR A 287 19.78 3.70 5.95
N TYR A 288 20.55 2.88 6.67
CA TYR A 288 21.99 3.05 6.80
C TYR A 288 22.69 3.03 5.43
N PHE A 289 22.46 2.01 4.60
CA PHE A 289 23.08 1.94 3.26
C PHE A 289 22.58 3.02 2.30
N ARG A 290 21.31 3.42 2.41
CA ARG A 290 20.77 4.57 1.66
C ARG A 290 21.51 5.85 2.03
N ASP A 291 21.73 6.09 3.32
CA ASP A 291 22.39 7.31 3.80
C ASP A 291 23.86 7.33 3.33
N LEU A 292 24.57 6.19 3.35
CA LEU A 292 25.91 6.05 2.75
C LEU A 292 25.93 6.38 1.25
N LEU A 293 24.96 5.86 0.49
CA LEU A 293 24.84 6.13 -0.95
C LEU A 293 24.60 7.62 -1.23
N MET A 294 23.73 8.26 -0.44
CA MET A 294 23.44 9.69 -0.56
C MET A 294 24.67 10.55 -0.29
N ILE A 295 25.44 10.24 0.77
CA ILE A 295 26.69 10.93 1.09
C ILE A 295 27.70 10.80 -0.05
N LYS A 296 27.77 9.63 -0.68
CA LYS A 296 28.69 9.38 -1.79
C LYS A 296 28.30 10.10 -3.09
N MET A 297 27.00 10.19 -3.39
CA MET A 297 26.51 10.72 -4.67
C MET A 297 26.23 12.23 -4.66
N VAL A 298 25.92 12.82 -3.49
CA VAL A 298 25.49 14.21 -3.38
C VAL A 298 26.49 15.01 -2.54
N PRO A 299 27.18 16.01 -3.13
CA PRO A 299 27.99 16.94 -2.36
C PRO A 299 27.13 17.68 -1.33
N HIS A 300 27.55 17.69 -0.06
CA HIS A 300 26.78 18.25 1.08
C HIS A 300 25.47 17.50 1.43
N ALA A 301 25.42 16.17 1.23
CA ALA A 301 24.31 15.33 1.67
C ALA A 301 24.07 15.36 3.19
N ASP A 302 25.04 15.85 3.97
CA ASP A 302 24.98 16.05 5.43
C ASP A 302 23.71 16.83 5.85
N LYS A 303 23.20 17.70 4.98
CA LYS A 303 21.95 18.47 5.19
C LYS A 303 20.68 17.84 4.61
N LEU A 304 20.83 16.80 3.78
CA LEU A 304 19.70 16.06 3.16
C LEU A 304 19.33 14.82 3.96
N THR A 305 20.28 14.32 4.74
CA THR A 305 20.10 13.19 5.64
C THR A 305 19.99 13.76 7.05
N ASP A 306 18.78 14.17 7.45
CA ASP A 306 18.39 14.58 8.83
C ASP A 306 18.54 13.43 9.86
N ARG A 307 19.42 12.49 9.55
CA ARG A 307 19.47 11.10 9.95
C ARG A 307 20.91 10.73 10.37
N VAL A 308 21.90 11.55 10.11
CA VAL A 308 23.28 11.20 10.44
C VAL A 308 23.74 12.03 11.63
N LEU A 309 23.81 11.40 12.82
CA LEU A 309 24.34 12.01 14.05
C LEU A 309 25.84 12.29 13.93
N ASN A 310 26.59 11.40 13.25
CA ASN A 310 28.04 11.52 13.00
C ASN A 310 28.35 11.48 11.50
N PRO A 311 28.38 12.62 10.79
CA PRO A 311 28.64 12.67 9.35
C PRO A 311 30.00 12.10 8.94
N GLU A 312 31.01 12.21 9.80
CA GLU A 312 32.38 11.79 9.50
C GLU A 312 32.55 10.26 9.48
N GLU A 313 31.98 9.54 10.44
CA GLU A 313 31.99 8.06 10.46
C GLU A 313 31.26 7.47 9.24
N TYR A 314 30.15 8.11 8.85
CA TYR A 314 29.41 7.72 7.65
C TYR A 314 30.17 8.03 6.36
N LYS A 315 30.94 9.12 6.30
CA LYS A 315 31.80 9.44 5.15
C LYS A 315 32.91 8.39 4.99
N GLU A 316 33.62 8.06 6.07
CA GLU A 316 34.66 7.03 6.05
C GLU A 316 34.10 5.68 5.58
N MET A 317 32.95 5.27 6.12
CA MET A 317 32.30 4.04 5.69
C MET A 317 31.81 4.12 4.24
N ALA A 318 31.24 5.24 3.79
CA ALA A 318 30.75 5.41 2.41
C ALA A 318 31.89 5.34 1.37
N GLU A 319 33.13 5.70 1.74
CA GLU A 319 34.28 5.55 0.87
C GLU A 319 34.62 4.07 0.59
N THR A 320 34.41 3.18 1.56
CA THR A 320 34.74 1.75 1.44
C THR A 320 33.84 0.97 0.49
N PHE A 321 32.57 1.37 0.32
CA PHE A 321 31.61 0.70 -0.57
C PHE A 321 31.54 1.36 -1.95
N SER A 322 31.49 0.59 -3.04
CA SER A 322 31.16 1.16 -4.35
C SER A 322 29.68 1.54 -4.45
N CYS A 323 29.33 2.51 -5.32
CA CYS A 323 27.92 2.86 -5.54
C CYS A 323 27.10 1.65 -6.03
N GLU A 324 27.68 0.82 -6.89
CA GLU A 324 27.03 -0.39 -7.41
C GLU A 324 26.74 -1.41 -6.30
N GLN A 325 27.68 -1.60 -5.38
CA GLN A 325 27.47 -2.45 -4.21
C GLN A 325 26.33 -1.91 -3.33
N LEU A 326 26.32 -0.60 -3.04
CA LEU A 326 25.27 0.01 -2.23
C LEU A 326 23.89 -0.15 -2.88
N PHE A 327 23.76 0.04 -4.20
CA PHE A 327 22.51 -0.23 -4.91
C PHE A 327 22.07 -1.69 -4.77
N GLN A 328 22.97 -2.64 -5.01
CA GLN A 328 22.67 -4.08 -4.88
C GLN A 328 22.27 -4.46 -3.45
N MET A 329 22.95 -3.89 -2.44
CA MET A 329 22.61 -4.10 -1.03
C MET A 329 21.20 -3.59 -0.72
N ILE A 330 20.87 -2.37 -1.16
CA ILE A 330 19.54 -1.76 -0.97
C ILE A 330 18.45 -2.58 -1.66
N ASP A 331 18.70 -3.10 -2.87
CA ASP A 331 17.74 -3.92 -3.61
C ASP A 331 17.45 -5.25 -2.91
N ILE A 332 18.50 -5.93 -2.41
CA ILE A 332 18.35 -7.17 -1.64
C ILE A 332 17.57 -6.92 -0.35
N LEU A 333 17.92 -5.88 0.39
CA LEU A 333 17.22 -5.53 1.65
C LEU A 333 15.75 -5.19 1.39
N ASN A 334 15.42 -4.42 0.35
CA ASN A 334 14.03 -4.11 -0.03
C ASN A 334 13.21 -5.36 -0.38
N HIS A 335 13.82 -6.29 -1.13
CA HIS A 335 13.18 -7.54 -1.49
C HIS A 335 12.80 -8.35 -0.24
N TYR A 336 13.76 -8.57 0.66
CA TYR A 336 13.52 -9.32 1.89
C TYR A 336 12.63 -8.60 2.89
N GLN A 337 12.70 -7.27 2.99
CA GLN A 337 11.79 -6.49 3.83
C GLN A 337 10.32 -6.69 3.41
N SER A 338 10.06 -6.85 2.11
CA SER A 338 8.72 -7.11 1.59
C SER A 338 8.25 -8.53 1.90
N GLU A 339 9.15 -9.53 1.82
CA GLU A 339 8.84 -10.92 2.15
C GLU A 339 8.61 -11.14 3.65
N MET A 340 9.36 -10.43 4.51
CA MET A 340 9.25 -10.53 5.97
C MET A 340 7.87 -10.17 6.50
N LYS A 341 7.13 -9.25 5.84
CA LYS A 341 5.78 -8.84 6.25
C LYS A 341 4.78 -9.99 6.37
N TYR A 342 5.00 -11.09 5.65
CA TYR A 342 4.11 -12.25 5.63
C TYR A 342 4.76 -13.54 6.14
N ALA A 343 6.00 -13.45 6.64
CA ALA A 343 6.77 -14.61 7.07
C ALA A 343 6.41 -15.03 8.49
N SER A 344 6.38 -16.34 8.74
CA SER A 344 6.22 -16.90 10.09
C SER A 344 7.46 -16.73 10.97
N GLN A 345 8.64 -16.58 10.35
CA GLN A 345 9.92 -16.42 11.04
C GLN A 345 10.77 -15.32 10.36
N PRO A 346 10.54 -14.03 10.71
CA PRO A 346 11.25 -12.89 10.13
C PRO A 346 12.77 -12.93 10.36
N GLN A 347 13.23 -13.44 11.51
CA GLN A 347 14.65 -13.56 11.83
C GLN A 347 15.43 -14.35 10.78
N THR A 348 14.91 -15.51 10.35
CA THR A 348 15.59 -16.35 9.35
C THR A 348 15.70 -15.64 8.00
N LEU A 349 14.69 -14.86 7.59
CA LEU A 349 14.77 -14.08 6.37
C LEU A 349 15.80 -12.94 6.48
N PHE A 350 15.92 -12.33 7.66
CA PHE A 350 16.96 -11.35 7.91
C PHE A 350 18.37 -11.96 7.81
N GLU A 351 18.60 -13.11 8.45
CA GLU A 351 19.86 -13.86 8.33
C GLU A 351 20.18 -14.23 6.86
N VAL A 352 19.19 -14.73 6.11
CA VAL A 352 19.35 -15.05 4.69
C VAL A 352 19.69 -13.82 3.85
N ALA A 353 19.07 -12.67 4.13
CA ALA A 353 19.39 -11.42 3.46
C ALA A 353 20.87 -11.04 3.70
N LEU A 354 21.31 -11.07 4.96
CA LEU A 354 22.70 -10.73 5.30
C LEU A 354 23.71 -11.71 4.70
N LEU A 355 23.39 -13.01 4.68
CA LEU A 355 24.22 -14.02 4.00
C LEU A 355 24.35 -13.73 2.49
N LYS A 356 23.29 -13.26 1.85
CA LYS A 356 23.36 -12.82 0.45
C LYS A 356 24.20 -11.56 0.29
N LEU A 357 24.10 -10.61 1.21
CA LEU A 357 24.94 -9.41 1.20
C LEU A 357 26.44 -9.74 1.34
N CYS A 358 26.81 -10.67 2.22
CA CYS A 358 28.21 -11.14 2.37
C CYS A 358 28.77 -11.78 1.08
N ASN A 359 27.91 -12.30 0.22
CA ASN A 359 28.29 -12.99 -1.02
C ASN A 359 28.20 -12.10 -2.26
N LEU A 360 28.00 -10.78 -2.10
CA LEU A 360 27.95 -9.85 -3.22
C LEU A 360 29.33 -9.80 -3.92
N PRO A 361 29.39 -10.04 -5.25
CA PRO A 361 30.63 -9.95 -6.00
C PRO A 361 31.08 -8.49 -6.04
N GLY A 362 32.06 -8.14 -5.21
CA GLY A 362 32.63 -6.78 -5.19
C GLY A 362 33.58 -6.47 -4.02
N GLY A 363 33.63 -7.27 -2.97
CA GLY A 363 34.57 -7.07 -1.85
C GLY A 363 35.85 -7.86 -2.05
N THR A 364 36.97 -7.17 -2.33
CA THR A 364 38.41 -7.45 -2.03
C THR A 364 39.02 -8.85 -2.24
N GLN A 365 38.24 -9.92 -2.48
CA GLN A 365 38.71 -11.30 -2.60
C GLN A 365 39.31 -11.62 -3.98
N GLU A 366 39.06 -10.81 -5.02
CA GLU A 366 39.74 -11.00 -6.31
C GLU A 366 41.18 -10.51 -6.29
N VAL A 367 41.54 -9.56 -5.43
CA VAL A 367 42.91 -9.01 -5.41
C VAL A 367 43.89 -9.96 -4.68
N LEU A 368 43.43 -10.69 -3.67
CA LEU A 368 44.27 -11.65 -2.92
C LEU A 368 44.44 -13.01 -3.64
N LYS A 369 43.54 -13.38 -4.56
CA LYS A 369 43.70 -14.62 -5.35
C LYS A 369 44.69 -14.49 -6.50
N ILE A 370 45.01 -13.27 -6.94
CA ILE A 370 45.98 -13.03 -8.02
C ILE A 370 47.45 -13.10 -7.52
N GLY A 371 47.68 -12.97 -6.20
CA GLY A 371 49.02 -12.88 -5.62
C GLY A 371 49.72 -14.20 -5.25
N LEU A 372 49.03 -15.35 -5.25
CA LEU A 372 49.57 -16.60 -4.69
C LEU A 372 49.48 -17.83 -5.60
N SER A 373 49.18 -17.65 -6.89
CA SER A 373 49.06 -18.77 -7.84
C SER A 373 49.97 -18.66 -9.06
N ASN A 374 51.21 -18.19 -8.88
CA ASN A 374 52.20 -18.13 -9.96
C ASN A 374 53.37 -19.12 -9.84
N GLU A 375 53.25 -20.14 -8.98
CA GLU A 375 54.19 -21.25 -8.92
C GLU A 375 53.45 -22.59 -8.82
N ARG A 376 52.91 -23.05 -9.95
CA ARG A 376 52.78 -24.48 -10.34
C ARG A 376 52.07 -24.57 -11.69
N ALA A 377 52.74 -24.06 -12.71
CA ALA A 377 52.50 -24.53 -14.07
C ALA A 377 53.13 -25.93 -14.20
N GLN A 378 52.30 -26.98 -14.13
CA GLN A 378 52.40 -28.17 -14.97
C GLN A 378 51.27 -29.18 -14.68
N ALA A 379 50.64 -29.61 -15.78
CA ALA A 379 49.79 -30.80 -15.98
C ALA A 379 48.30 -30.75 -15.56
N SER A 380 47.42 -30.40 -16.51
CA SER A 380 46.21 -31.15 -16.94
C SER A 380 45.50 -30.44 -18.13
N PRO A 381 44.80 -31.15 -19.04
CA PRO A 381 44.38 -30.62 -20.36
C PRO A 381 43.02 -29.86 -20.32
N PRO A 382 42.69 -29.07 -21.36
CA PRO A 382 41.42 -28.34 -21.43
C PRO A 382 40.31 -29.25 -22.01
N ALA A 383 39.25 -29.51 -21.25
CA ALA A 383 38.11 -30.30 -21.71
C ALA A 383 36.96 -29.48 -22.33
N ASP A 384 36.88 -28.16 -22.10
CA ASP A 384 35.63 -27.44 -22.39
C ASP A 384 35.63 -26.62 -23.71
N SER A 385 36.72 -26.59 -24.47
CA SER A 385 36.75 -25.83 -25.74
C SER A 385 36.06 -26.58 -26.90
N GLY A 386 35.97 -27.91 -26.83
CA GLY A 386 35.37 -28.75 -27.87
C GLY A 386 33.84 -28.65 -27.90
N GLU A 387 33.21 -28.69 -26.73
CA GLU A 387 31.76 -28.65 -26.58
C GLU A 387 31.19 -27.29 -26.97
N ILE A 388 31.85 -26.20 -26.57
CA ILE A 388 31.44 -24.83 -26.91
C ILE A 388 31.52 -24.59 -28.43
N SER A 389 32.52 -25.17 -29.11
CA SER A 389 32.65 -25.07 -30.57
C SER A 389 31.60 -25.91 -31.30
N GLN A 390 31.26 -27.09 -30.78
CA GLN A 390 30.19 -27.94 -31.34
C GLN A 390 28.80 -27.30 -31.17
N LEU A 391 28.51 -26.70 -30.01
CA LEU A 391 27.26 -26.00 -29.74
C LEU A 391 27.08 -24.78 -30.65
N LYS A 392 28.14 -24.00 -30.89
CA LYS A 392 28.10 -22.87 -31.84
C LYS A 392 27.85 -23.33 -33.28
N GLN A 393 28.43 -24.44 -33.71
CA GLN A 393 28.15 -25.01 -35.04
C GLN A 393 26.72 -25.56 -35.17
N GLN A 394 26.17 -26.14 -34.11
CA GLN A 394 24.79 -26.64 -34.10
C GLN A 394 23.77 -25.52 -34.19
N ILE A 395 24.00 -24.40 -33.50
CA ILE A 395 23.12 -23.22 -33.56
C ILE A 395 23.11 -22.62 -34.97
N LEU A 396 24.28 -22.45 -35.61
CA LEU A 396 24.36 -21.95 -36.99
C LEU A 396 23.71 -22.90 -38.03
N ALA A 397 23.75 -24.22 -37.79
CA ALA A 397 23.07 -25.19 -38.64
C ALA A 397 21.55 -25.19 -38.45
N LEU A 398 21.07 -24.91 -37.23
CA LEU A 398 19.65 -24.79 -36.91
C LEU A 398 19.04 -23.51 -37.47
N GLU A 399 19.74 -22.39 -37.37
CA GLU A 399 19.32 -21.11 -37.99
C GLU A 399 19.17 -21.24 -39.51
N LYS A 400 20.14 -21.87 -40.19
CA LYS A 400 20.03 -22.16 -41.63
C LYS A 400 18.87 -23.09 -41.98
N LYS A 401 18.51 -24.04 -41.10
CA LYS A 401 17.35 -24.91 -41.30
C LYS A 401 16.04 -24.14 -41.13
N ILE A 402 15.97 -23.24 -40.16
CA ILE A 402 14.79 -22.40 -39.90
C ILE A 402 14.56 -21.41 -41.05
N GLU A 403 15.61 -20.78 -41.58
CA GLU A 403 15.50 -19.93 -42.77
C GLU A 403 15.04 -20.72 -44.00
N LYS A 404 15.48 -21.97 -44.14
CA LYS A 404 15.08 -22.85 -45.24
C LYS A 404 13.62 -23.30 -45.12
N PHE A 405 13.15 -23.55 -43.89
CA PHE A 405 11.76 -23.88 -43.58
C PHE A 405 10.81 -22.69 -43.74
N MET A 406 11.23 -21.48 -43.38
CA MET A 406 10.43 -20.26 -43.59
C MET A 406 10.31 -19.88 -45.07
N LYS A 407 11.34 -20.19 -45.88
CA LYS A 407 11.28 -19.99 -47.35
C LYS A 407 10.47 -21.06 -48.09
N SER A 408 10.09 -22.16 -47.44
CA SER A 408 9.39 -23.29 -48.07
C SER A 408 8.02 -23.57 -47.43
N GLY A 409 7.23 -22.53 -47.17
CA GLY A 409 5.85 -22.67 -46.71
C GLY A 409 4.83 -22.34 -47.79
N ALA A 410 4.49 -23.31 -48.66
CA ALA A 410 3.20 -23.37 -49.37
C ALA A 410 3.04 -24.69 -50.14
N ALA A 411 2.24 -25.64 -49.63
CA ALA A 411 1.24 -26.41 -50.37
C ALA A 411 0.76 -27.65 -49.59
N SER A 412 -0.51 -27.61 -49.21
CA SER A 412 -1.53 -28.69 -49.21
C SER A 412 -1.21 -30.10 -48.67
N GLY A 413 -2.06 -30.53 -47.73
CA GLY A 413 -2.99 -31.63 -48.03
C GLY A 413 -2.95 -32.91 -47.18
N ASN A 414 -4.06 -33.15 -46.49
CA ASN A 414 -4.68 -34.44 -46.11
C ASN A 414 -4.05 -35.40 -45.06
N VAL A 415 -4.77 -35.46 -43.93
CA VAL A 415 -5.32 -36.62 -43.18
C VAL A 415 -4.88 -38.05 -43.57
N ARG A 416 -4.36 -38.84 -42.61
CA ARG A 416 -5.02 -40.04 -41.98
C ARG A 416 -4.06 -40.94 -41.17
N ASP A 417 -4.56 -41.29 -39.97
CA ASP A 417 -4.50 -42.54 -39.19
C ASP A 417 -3.17 -43.27 -38.89
N GLY A 418 -3.01 -43.67 -37.61
CA GLY A 418 -2.28 -44.91 -37.28
C GLY A 418 -1.60 -45.04 -35.92
N ASN A 419 -2.38 -45.14 -34.83
CA ASN A 419 -2.21 -46.06 -33.69
C ASN A 419 -1.03 -45.94 -32.67
N THR A 420 -1.43 -45.75 -31.39
CA THR A 420 -0.94 -46.28 -30.07
C THR A 420 0.53 -46.74 -29.94
N ASN A 421 1.30 -46.38 -28.89
CA ASN A 421 1.06 -46.75 -27.48
C ASN A 421 2.04 -46.06 -26.48
N SER A 422 1.60 -45.95 -25.22
CA SER A 422 2.34 -45.84 -23.93
C SER A 422 3.11 -44.57 -23.47
N ARG A 423 2.59 -44.02 -22.34
CA ARG A 423 3.09 -43.10 -21.28
C ARG A 423 4.41 -43.51 -20.58
N PRO A 424 4.97 -42.74 -19.58
CA PRO A 424 4.84 -41.31 -19.27
C PRO A 424 6.20 -40.59 -19.05
N SER A 425 6.24 -39.26 -19.20
CA SER A 425 7.25 -38.40 -18.58
C SER A 425 6.59 -37.43 -17.60
N GLY A 426 7.16 -37.35 -16.39
CA GLY A 426 6.75 -36.44 -15.32
C GLY A 426 7.03 -34.98 -15.69
N MET A 427 6.12 -34.11 -15.26
CA MET A 427 6.16 -32.66 -15.44
C MET A 427 7.14 -31.98 -14.47
N PRO A 428 7.86 -30.94 -14.91
CA PRO A 428 8.20 -29.80 -14.07
C PRO A 428 7.08 -28.75 -14.12
N ALA A 429 6.71 -28.22 -12.95
CA ALA A 429 5.70 -27.18 -12.79
C ALA A 429 6.14 -25.83 -13.39
N PRO A 430 5.22 -25.02 -13.98
CA PRO A 430 5.53 -23.67 -14.39
C PRO A 430 5.22 -22.63 -13.31
N ARG A 431 6.06 -21.59 -13.35
CA ARG A 431 6.10 -20.37 -12.54
C ARG A 431 4.80 -19.57 -12.62
N VAL A 432 4.42 -18.96 -11.50
CA VAL A 432 3.25 -18.10 -11.36
C VAL A 432 3.64 -16.66 -11.70
N SER A 433 3.16 -16.17 -12.83
CA SER A 433 2.91 -14.75 -13.08
C SER A 433 1.41 -14.49 -12.91
N SER A 434 1.05 -13.51 -12.08
CA SER A 434 -0.32 -13.11 -11.80
C SER A 434 -0.88 -12.28 -12.98
N THR A 435 -1.36 -12.97 -14.00
CA THR A 435 -2.29 -12.41 -14.99
C THR A 435 -3.66 -13.03 -14.73
N THR A 436 -4.69 -12.18 -14.59
CA THR A 436 -6.10 -12.50 -14.35
C THR A 436 -6.54 -13.72 -15.15
N LYS A 437 -6.63 -14.89 -14.50
CA LYS A 437 -7.06 -16.14 -15.13
C LYS A 437 -8.57 -16.10 -15.32
N LEU A 438 -9.02 -15.72 -16.52
CA LEU A 438 -10.34 -16.12 -17.00
C LEU A 438 -10.31 -17.64 -17.27
N PRO A 439 -11.37 -18.39 -16.95
CA PRO A 439 -11.44 -19.81 -17.26
C PRO A 439 -11.30 -20.03 -18.78
N PRO A 440 -10.48 -21.00 -19.24
CA PRO A 440 -10.47 -21.39 -20.64
C PRO A 440 -11.87 -21.89 -21.06
N HIS A 441 -12.31 -21.58 -22.28
CA HIS A 441 -13.62 -21.97 -22.84
C HIS A 441 -14.88 -21.36 -22.17
N LEU A 442 -14.81 -20.09 -21.71
CA LEU A 442 -15.96 -19.36 -21.14
C LEU A 442 -17.20 -19.34 -22.07
N ASP A 443 -16.99 -19.34 -23.40
CA ASP A 443 -18.06 -19.38 -24.40
C ASP A 443 -18.92 -20.67 -24.31
N GLN A 444 -18.34 -21.79 -23.89
CA GLN A 444 -19.07 -23.06 -23.71
C GLN A 444 -19.91 -23.06 -22.43
N TYR A 445 -19.44 -22.40 -21.37
CA TYR A 445 -20.22 -22.20 -20.15
C TYR A 445 -21.39 -21.24 -20.37
N LEU A 446 -21.25 -20.25 -21.26
CA LEU A 446 -22.36 -19.36 -21.64
C LEU A 446 -23.45 -20.12 -22.43
N ALA A 447 -23.06 -21.06 -23.31
CA ALA A 447 -24.00 -21.87 -24.09
C ALA A 447 -24.84 -22.84 -23.22
N HIS A 448 -24.32 -23.31 -22.08
CA HIS A 448 -24.98 -24.25 -21.18
C HIS A 448 -25.65 -23.63 -19.93
N LYS A 449 -25.86 -22.30 -19.93
CA LYS A 449 -26.47 -21.53 -18.83
C LYS A 449 -27.85 -22.06 -18.38
N ASN A 450 -28.60 -22.72 -19.26
CA ASN A 450 -29.96 -23.24 -19.01
C ASN A 450 -30.08 -24.77 -19.16
N SER A 451 -29.04 -25.54 -18.83
CA SER A 451 -29.13 -27.01 -18.88
C SER A 451 -30.06 -27.58 -17.79
N GLU A 452 -30.72 -28.71 -18.06
CA GLU A 452 -31.52 -29.43 -17.05
C GLU A 452 -30.67 -29.86 -15.84
N THR A 453 -29.38 -30.13 -16.07
CA THR A 453 -28.38 -30.44 -15.05
C THR A 453 -28.08 -29.25 -14.14
N PHE A 454 -27.97 -28.03 -14.69
CA PHE A 454 -27.80 -26.80 -13.90
C PHE A 454 -28.97 -26.56 -12.95
N THR A 455 -30.21 -26.73 -13.42
CA THR A 455 -31.41 -26.56 -12.58
C THR A 455 -31.44 -27.55 -11.41
N THR A 456 -30.94 -28.77 -11.63
CA THR A 456 -30.84 -29.81 -10.59
C THR A 456 -29.80 -29.44 -9.54
N ILE A 457 -28.61 -29.00 -9.96
CA ILE A 457 -27.52 -28.57 -9.07
C ILE A 457 -27.91 -27.32 -8.28
N GLN A 458 -28.58 -26.35 -8.91
CA GLN A 458 -29.05 -25.14 -8.25
C GLN A 458 -30.04 -25.46 -7.11
N LYS A 459 -30.94 -26.43 -7.31
CA LYS A 459 -31.86 -26.89 -6.25
C LYS A 459 -31.16 -27.64 -5.12
N GLN A 460 -30.06 -28.32 -5.41
CA GLN A 460 -29.28 -29.08 -4.43
C GLN A 460 -28.09 -28.29 -3.84
N TRP A 461 -27.95 -27.00 -4.17
CA TRP A 461 -26.83 -26.17 -3.72
C TRP A 461 -26.82 -25.94 -2.20
N GLY A 462 -28.00 -25.72 -1.60
CA GLY A 462 -28.13 -25.59 -0.14
C GLY A 462 -27.57 -26.80 0.62
N PRO A 463 -27.96 -28.04 0.27
CA PRO A 463 -27.34 -29.26 0.79
C PRO A 463 -25.83 -29.38 0.58
N VAL A 464 -25.29 -28.87 -0.54
CA VAL A 464 -23.83 -28.85 -0.80
C VAL A 464 -23.12 -27.89 0.17
N LEU A 465 -23.63 -26.67 0.34
CA LEU A 465 -23.08 -25.72 1.31
C LEU A 465 -23.10 -26.28 2.73
N GLN A 466 -24.20 -26.92 3.12
CA GLN A 466 -24.32 -27.57 4.42
C GLN A 466 -23.32 -28.73 4.59
N GLY A 467 -23.08 -29.53 3.54
CA GLY A 467 -22.06 -30.58 3.56
C GLY A 467 -20.64 -30.03 3.73
N VAL A 468 -20.30 -28.92 3.06
CA VAL A 468 -18.98 -28.26 3.22
C VAL A 468 -18.81 -27.73 4.65
N LYS A 469 -19.89 -27.24 5.27
CA LYS A 469 -19.88 -26.79 6.67
C LYS A 469 -19.63 -27.94 7.65
N GLU A 470 -20.21 -29.11 7.39
CA GLU A 470 -20.03 -30.32 8.21
C GLU A 470 -18.62 -30.88 8.11
N GLU A 471 -17.98 -30.79 6.94
CA GLU A 471 -16.61 -31.28 6.74
C GLU A 471 -15.56 -30.29 7.26
N LYS A 472 -15.65 -29.01 6.87
CA LYS A 472 -14.77 -27.94 7.35
C LYS A 472 -15.46 -26.57 7.39
N VAL A 473 -15.77 -26.12 8.60
CA VAL A 473 -16.39 -24.80 8.86
C VAL A 473 -15.58 -23.64 8.26
N THR A 474 -14.24 -23.72 8.27
CA THR A 474 -13.37 -22.69 7.69
C THR A 474 -13.49 -22.62 6.17
N VAL A 475 -13.68 -23.74 5.47
CA VAL A 475 -13.86 -23.78 4.01
C VAL A 475 -15.24 -23.25 3.63
N HIS A 476 -16.26 -23.59 4.42
CA HIS A 476 -17.61 -23.06 4.24
C HIS A 476 -17.65 -21.53 4.31
N ALA A 477 -16.92 -20.91 5.24
CA ALA A 477 -16.88 -19.45 5.36
C ALA A 477 -16.41 -18.74 4.08
N TRP A 478 -15.48 -19.35 3.34
CA TRP A 478 -15.00 -18.81 2.06
C TRP A 478 -15.90 -19.20 0.88
N PHE A 479 -16.55 -20.36 0.96
CA PHE A 479 -17.35 -20.92 -0.13
C PHE A 479 -18.82 -20.47 -0.14
N MET A 480 -19.37 -20.01 1.00
CA MET A 480 -20.79 -19.63 1.14
C MET A 480 -21.22 -18.48 0.23
N ASP A 481 -20.28 -17.63 -0.18
CA ASP A 481 -20.52 -16.51 -1.10
C ASP A 481 -20.39 -16.91 -2.59
N GLY A 482 -20.17 -18.19 -2.86
CA GLY A 482 -20.10 -18.76 -4.19
C GLY A 482 -21.48 -19.20 -4.70
N GLU A 483 -21.88 -18.67 -5.85
CA GLU A 483 -23.13 -19.05 -6.53
C GLU A 483 -22.83 -19.83 -7.81
N PRO A 484 -23.47 -21.00 -8.05
CA PRO A 484 -23.27 -21.73 -9.29
C PRO A 484 -23.95 -20.96 -10.43
N VAL A 485 -23.20 -20.70 -11.50
CA VAL A 485 -23.65 -19.89 -12.64
C VAL A 485 -23.76 -20.67 -13.94
N SER A 486 -23.04 -21.78 -14.07
CA SER A 486 -23.13 -22.69 -15.22
C SER A 486 -22.54 -24.06 -14.89
N VAL A 487 -22.91 -25.08 -15.68
CA VAL A 487 -22.40 -26.44 -15.57
C VAL A 487 -22.05 -26.93 -16.98
N LEU A 488 -20.83 -27.46 -17.15
CA LEU A 488 -20.34 -28.02 -18.40
C LEU A 488 -19.80 -29.41 -18.13
N GLU A 489 -20.44 -30.45 -18.68
CA GLU A 489 -20.09 -31.87 -18.50
C GLU A 489 -19.91 -32.26 -17.02
N ASP A 490 -18.66 -32.40 -16.58
CA ASP A 490 -18.25 -32.78 -15.23
C ASP A 490 -17.69 -31.59 -14.44
N SER A 491 -18.00 -30.35 -14.82
CA SER A 491 -17.50 -29.13 -14.17
C SER A 491 -18.61 -28.16 -13.78
N VAL A 492 -18.51 -27.61 -12.58
CA VAL A 492 -19.45 -26.60 -12.05
C VAL A 492 -18.72 -25.27 -11.95
N LEU A 493 -19.23 -24.27 -12.65
CA LEU A 493 -18.73 -22.91 -12.60
C LEU A 493 -19.44 -22.14 -11.47
N VAL A 494 -18.65 -21.66 -10.51
CA VAL A 494 -19.12 -20.89 -9.36
C VAL A 494 -18.58 -19.46 -9.43
N ALA A 495 -19.48 -18.50 -9.37
CA ALA A 495 -19.16 -17.08 -9.37
C ALA A 495 -19.06 -16.53 -7.95
N PHE A 496 -18.04 -15.71 -7.68
CA PHE A 496 -17.80 -15.06 -6.39
C PHE A 496 -17.89 -13.54 -6.49
N LYS A 497 -18.41 -12.91 -5.43
CA LYS A 497 -18.42 -11.44 -5.28
C LYS A 497 -17.07 -10.88 -4.84
N ASN A 498 -16.34 -11.62 -4.00
CA ASN A 498 -15.08 -11.19 -3.39
C ASN A 498 -13.88 -11.99 -3.93
N ASN A 499 -12.81 -11.29 -4.30
CA ASN A 499 -11.59 -11.92 -4.84
C ASN A 499 -10.89 -12.82 -3.81
N ILE A 500 -10.88 -12.43 -2.52
CA ILE A 500 -10.26 -13.22 -1.45
C ILE A 500 -10.99 -14.58 -1.29
N HIS A 501 -12.32 -14.57 -1.43
CA HIS A 501 -13.13 -15.79 -1.30
C HIS A 501 -12.86 -16.75 -2.47
N ARG A 502 -12.72 -16.20 -3.69
CA ARG A 502 -12.33 -16.96 -4.88
C ARG A 502 -10.93 -17.57 -4.73
N GLU A 503 -9.91 -16.76 -4.45
CA GLU A 503 -8.52 -17.20 -4.35
C GLU A 503 -8.31 -18.23 -3.23
N THR A 504 -9.00 -18.06 -2.10
CA THR A 504 -8.91 -19.00 -0.98
C THR A 504 -9.64 -20.31 -1.28
N THR A 505 -10.75 -20.27 -2.03
CA THR A 505 -11.47 -21.46 -2.51
C THR A 505 -10.67 -22.23 -3.55
N GLU A 506 -9.91 -21.55 -4.41
CA GLU A 506 -9.10 -22.16 -5.47
C GLU A 506 -7.84 -22.90 -4.94
N LYS A 507 -7.48 -22.67 -3.66
CA LYS A 507 -6.38 -23.42 -3.01
C LYS A 507 -6.66 -24.93 -3.08
N PRO A 508 -5.67 -25.77 -3.49
CA PRO A 508 -5.90 -27.20 -3.75
C PRO A 508 -6.55 -27.95 -2.59
N ALA A 509 -6.16 -27.65 -1.35
CA ALA A 509 -6.68 -28.32 -0.16
C ALA A 509 -8.16 -28.00 0.13
N ASN A 510 -8.63 -26.80 -0.25
CA ASN A 510 -10.02 -26.39 -0.06
C ASN A 510 -10.89 -26.88 -1.20
N LYS A 511 -10.36 -26.78 -2.43
CA LYS A 511 -11.01 -27.27 -3.64
C LYS A 511 -11.34 -28.77 -3.57
N GLN A 512 -10.40 -29.60 -3.12
CA GLN A 512 -10.60 -31.04 -2.97
C GLN A 512 -11.74 -31.40 -2.00
N VAL A 513 -11.84 -30.68 -0.88
CA VAL A 513 -12.92 -30.87 0.10
C VAL A 513 -14.27 -30.55 -0.53
N ILE A 514 -14.36 -29.45 -1.26
CA ILE A 514 -15.61 -29.04 -1.92
C ILE A 514 -16.01 -30.05 -3.01
N GLU A 515 -15.07 -30.49 -3.84
CA GLU A 515 -15.33 -31.50 -4.89
C GLU A 515 -15.78 -32.85 -4.31
N HIS A 516 -15.21 -33.25 -3.15
CA HIS A 516 -15.64 -34.46 -2.43
C HIS A 516 -17.07 -34.35 -1.89
N VAL A 517 -17.44 -33.20 -1.31
CA VAL A 517 -18.81 -32.94 -0.88
C VAL A 517 -19.78 -32.92 -2.06
N MET A 518 -19.37 -32.32 -3.18
CA MET A 518 -20.18 -32.31 -4.40
C MET A 518 -20.43 -33.73 -4.92
N GLU A 519 -19.41 -34.60 -4.92
CA GLU A 519 -19.57 -36.01 -5.29
C GLU A 519 -20.56 -36.75 -4.37
N SER A 520 -20.43 -36.56 -3.05
CA SER A 520 -21.31 -37.18 -2.05
C SER A 520 -22.77 -36.73 -2.17
N LYS A 521 -23.02 -35.45 -2.44
CA LYS A 521 -24.37 -34.86 -2.45
C LYS A 521 -25.05 -34.90 -3.83
N LEU A 522 -24.29 -34.77 -4.91
CA LEU A 522 -24.80 -34.75 -6.28
C LEU A 522 -24.74 -36.14 -6.96
N GLY A 523 -24.07 -37.12 -6.34
CA GLY A 523 -24.00 -38.50 -6.81
C GLY A 523 -23.08 -38.72 -8.02
N LYS A 524 -22.34 -37.69 -8.43
CA LYS A 524 -21.37 -37.71 -9.54
C LYS A 524 -20.20 -36.78 -9.21
N ALA A 525 -19.00 -37.16 -9.59
CA ALA A 525 -17.81 -36.33 -9.41
C ALA A 525 -17.89 -35.09 -10.32
N TYR A 526 -17.79 -33.91 -9.71
CA TYR A 526 -17.75 -32.62 -10.39
C TYR A 526 -16.47 -31.87 -10.02
N TYR A 527 -15.84 -31.24 -11.01
CA TYR A 527 -14.71 -30.34 -10.83
C TYR A 527 -15.18 -28.90 -10.61
N LEU A 528 -14.58 -28.23 -9.63
CA LEU A 528 -14.90 -26.85 -9.30
C LEU A 528 -14.12 -25.88 -10.20
N VAL A 529 -14.83 -24.99 -10.89
CA VAL A 529 -14.26 -23.87 -11.65
C VAL A 529 -14.77 -22.57 -11.04
N THR A 530 -13.90 -21.58 -10.85
CA THR A 530 -14.27 -20.33 -10.18
C THR A 530 -14.07 -19.12 -11.10
N ILE A 531 -14.99 -18.15 -11.02
CA ILE A 531 -14.92 -16.88 -11.74
C ILE A 531 -15.40 -15.73 -10.84
N MET A 532 -14.98 -14.50 -11.13
CA MET A 532 -15.56 -13.32 -10.48
C MET A 532 -16.94 -13.02 -11.08
N GLN A 533 -17.89 -12.60 -10.24
CA GLN A 533 -19.24 -12.26 -10.70
C GLN A 533 -19.24 -11.11 -11.73
N ARG A 534 -18.34 -10.14 -11.57
CA ARG A 534 -18.14 -9.04 -12.54
C ARG A 534 -17.70 -9.56 -13.92
N ASP A 535 -16.74 -10.49 -13.96
CA ASP A 535 -16.23 -11.05 -15.21
C ASP A 535 -17.28 -11.92 -15.90
N TRP A 536 -18.10 -12.65 -15.12
CA TRP A 536 -19.23 -13.41 -15.63
C TRP A 536 -20.31 -12.52 -16.23
N MET A 537 -20.68 -11.40 -15.58
CA MET A 537 -21.65 -10.45 -16.12
C MET A 537 -21.16 -9.79 -17.41
N ALA A 538 -19.89 -9.38 -17.47
CA ALA A 538 -19.29 -8.81 -18.68
C ALA A 538 -19.31 -9.81 -19.86
N ALA A 539 -19.10 -11.10 -19.59
CA ALA A 539 -19.16 -12.13 -20.62
C ALA A 539 -20.58 -12.37 -21.16
N ILE A 540 -21.61 -12.22 -20.31
CA ILE A 540 -23.01 -12.29 -20.74
C ILE A 540 -23.35 -11.08 -21.63
N GLU A 541 -22.95 -9.87 -21.23
CA GLU A 541 -23.21 -8.66 -22.03
C GLU A 541 -22.52 -8.72 -23.40
N GLY A 542 -21.27 -9.17 -23.46
CA GLY A 542 -20.52 -9.33 -24.71
C GLY A 542 -21.06 -10.41 -25.65
N SER A 543 -21.63 -11.50 -25.13
CA SER A 543 -22.28 -12.54 -25.97
C SER A 543 -23.62 -12.10 -26.55
N THR A 544 -24.30 -11.15 -25.90
CA THR A 544 -25.57 -10.58 -26.39
C THR A 544 -25.35 -9.62 -27.57
N GLN A 545 -24.19 -8.96 -27.65
CA GLN A 545 -23.81 -8.11 -28.79
C GLN A 545 -23.40 -8.92 -30.03
N LYS A 546 -22.74 -10.08 -29.87
CA LYS A 546 -22.37 -10.96 -31.00
C LYS A 546 -23.55 -11.63 -31.71
N ALA A 547 -24.71 -11.75 -31.06
CA ALA A 547 -25.90 -12.39 -31.64
C ALA A 547 -26.75 -11.46 -32.54
N LYS A 548 -26.38 -10.18 -32.70
CA LYS A 548 -27.16 -9.17 -33.44
C LYS A 548 -26.56 -8.70 -34.77
N GLU A 549 -25.38 -9.19 -35.17
CA GLU A 549 -24.82 -8.91 -36.50
C GLU A 549 -25.34 -9.96 -37.50
N GLU A 550 -26.57 -9.76 -37.97
CA GLU A 550 -27.00 -10.35 -39.24
C GLU A 550 -26.20 -9.71 -40.37
N LEU A 551 -25.33 -10.50 -41.00
CA LEU A 551 -24.61 -10.16 -42.23
C LEU A 551 -25.60 -9.79 -43.35
N LYS A 552 -25.82 -8.49 -43.57
CA LYS A 552 -26.33 -7.98 -44.83
C LYS A 552 -25.15 -7.68 -45.75
N LEU A 553 -25.06 -8.45 -46.83
CA LEU A 553 -24.26 -8.13 -48.00
C LEU A 553 -24.89 -6.94 -48.71
N GLU A 554 -24.27 -5.77 -48.64
CA GLU A 554 -24.51 -4.67 -49.58
C GLU A 554 -23.25 -4.49 -50.42
N HIS A 555 -23.46 -4.44 -51.74
CA HIS A 555 -22.42 -4.43 -52.76
C HIS A 555 -21.58 -3.15 -52.72
N GLU A 556 -20.27 -3.32 -52.95
CA GLU A 556 -19.31 -2.25 -53.20
C GLU A 556 -19.83 -1.31 -54.30
N HIS A 557 -20.05 -0.05 -53.94
CA HIS A 557 -19.93 1.07 -54.86
C HIS A 557 -18.73 1.90 -54.41
N GLU A 558 -17.71 1.91 -55.28
CA GLU A 558 -16.61 2.87 -55.28
C GLU A 558 -17.18 4.29 -55.36
N ASP A 559 -16.91 5.11 -54.34
CA ASP A 559 -16.64 6.54 -54.47
C ASP A 559 -15.88 6.97 -53.21
N GLY A 560 -14.74 7.63 -53.41
CA GLY A 560 -13.75 7.89 -52.37
C GLY A 560 -14.13 9.01 -51.41
N GLU A 561 -13.63 8.94 -50.18
CA GLU A 561 -13.50 10.09 -49.28
C GLU A 561 -12.36 9.84 -48.27
N GLU A 562 -11.65 10.92 -47.97
CA GLU A 562 -10.33 10.98 -47.34
C GLU A 562 -10.32 10.50 -45.88
N LYS A 563 -9.17 9.99 -45.43
CA LYS A 563 -8.92 9.63 -44.03
C LYS A 563 -9.06 10.89 -43.15
N SER A 564 -10.05 10.93 -42.28
CA SER A 564 -10.20 12.00 -41.30
C SER A 564 -8.97 12.08 -40.40
N GLU A 565 -8.33 13.25 -40.36
CA GLU A 565 -7.17 13.48 -39.50
C GLU A 565 -7.62 13.58 -38.03
N PRO A 566 -6.90 12.95 -37.09
CA PRO A 566 -7.36 12.74 -35.71
C PRO A 566 -7.64 14.03 -34.92
N TRP A 567 -7.10 15.18 -35.35
CA TRP A 567 -7.40 16.47 -34.71
C TRP A 567 -8.78 17.03 -35.06
N ILE A 568 -9.38 16.60 -36.16
CA ILE A 568 -10.73 17.00 -36.56
C ILE A 568 -11.75 16.35 -35.62
N ASP A 569 -11.57 15.05 -35.33
CA ASP A 569 -12.40 14.31 -34.39
C ASP A 569 -12.30 14.88 -32.97
N GLU A 570 -11.10 15.30 -32.55
CA GLU A 570 -10.88 15.92 -31.25
C GLU A 570 -11.53 17.31 -31.16
N ALA A 571 -11.49 18.10 -32.24
CA ALA A 571 -12.19 19.39 -32.31
C ALA A 571 -13.72 19.22 -32.27
N LEU A 572 -14.27 18.25 -33.00
CA LEU A 572 -15.69 17.92 -32.97
C LEU A 572 -16.13 17.44 -31.59
N GLN A 573 -15.29 16.69 -30.89
CA GLN A 573 -15.57 16.19 -29.54
C GLN A 573 -15.57 17.29 -28.48
N LEU A 574 -14.73 18.32 -28.65
CA LEU A 574 -14.61 19.43 -27.70
C LEU A 574 -15.66 20.53 -27.92
N PHE A 575 -15.99 20.83 -29.17
CA PHE A 575 -16.80 22.00 -29.52
C PHE A 575 -18.18 21.66 -30.10
N GLY A 576 -18.43 20.39 -30.45
CA GLY A 576 -19.66 19.91 -31.06
C GLY A 576 -19.75 20.21 -32.56
N GLU A 577 -20.43 19.34 -33.30
CA GLU A 577 -20.53 19.37 -34.76
C GLU A 577 -21.16 20.68 -35.30
N ASP A 578 -22.04 21.31 -34.52
CA ASP A 578 -22.75 22.53 -34.91
C ASP A 578 -21.85 23.79 -34.94
N LEU A 579 -20.69 23.75 -34.28
CA LEU A 579 -19.80 24.90 -34.11
C LEU A 579 -18.46 24.75 -34.85
N VAL A 580 -18.15 23.56 -35.37
CA VAL A 580 -16.89 23.27 -36.06
C VAL A 580 -17.14 23.26 -37.57
N VAL A 581 -16.59 24.26 -38.27
CA VAL A 581 -16.64 24.33 -39.74
C VAL A 581 -15.27 23.93 -40.29
N ILE A 582 -15.18 22.73 -40.86
CA ILE A 582 -13.98 22.24 -41.55
C ILE A 582 -13.98 22.84 -42.96
N LYS A 583 -12.86 23.43 -43.37
CA LYS A 583 -12.64 23.90 -44.75
C LYS A 583 -11.39 23.21 -45.30
N GLU A 584 -11.51 22.74 -46.54
CA GLU A 584 -10.40 22.17 -47.33
C GLU A 584 -9.23 23.15 -47.50
#